data_AF-A0A7J3MAH3-F1
#
_entry.id   AF-A0A7J3MAH3-F1
#
_cell.length_a   1.000
_cell.length_b   1.000
_cell.length_c   1.000
_cell.angle_alpha   90.00
_cell.angle_beta   90.00
_cell.angle_gamma   90.00
#
_symmetry.space_group_name_H-M   'P 1'
#
loop_
_entity.id
_entity.type
_entity.pdbx_description
1 polymer ?
#
loop_
_entity_poly.entity_id
_entity_poly.type
_entity_poly.pdbx_seq_one_letter_code
_entity_poly.pdbx_strand_id
1 'polypeptide(L)'
;MYEIIDGQQRIVSAVMLLKTILLKLEQQDELKEMIKREKERYLKFEDIYKLRLLGGDERFFREHIIDGKVYPHEVLTPPQKRLKNAMRFFQQKVEQVKDIEVLKQMKLKIDNMEILVFLVSEESEASCIFTVVNDRGKLLTNLEKIKSF
;
A
#
# COMPACT_ATOMS: atom_id res chain seq x y z
N MET A 1 -8.07 12.15 -11.75
CA MET A 1 -6.98 11.47 -11.00
C MET A 1 -6.76 12.30 -9.75
N TYR A 2 -6.74 11.68 -8.57
CA TYR A 2 -6.56 12.40 -7.29
C TYR A 2 -5.14 12.17 -6.77
N GLU A 3 -4.58 13.20 -6.14
CA GLU A 3 -3.30 13.13 -5.45
C GLU A 3 -3.54 12.84 -3.96
N ILE A 4 -2.76 11.90 -3.40
CA ILE A 4 -2.88 11.53 -1.99
C ILE A 4 -1.86 12.34 -1.19
N ILE A 5 -2.33 13.38 -0.52
CA ILE A 5 -1.48 14.31 0.26
C ILE A 5 -1.01 13.65 1.57
N ASP A 6 -1.93 13.03 2.34
CA ASP A 6 -1.62 12.25 3.54
C ASP A 6 -2.15 10.81 3.44
N GLY A 7 -1.52 9.89 4.17
CA GLY A 7 -1.97 8.50 4.28
C GLY A 7 -1.42 7.57 3.19
N GLN A 8 -0.64 8.08 2.23
CA GLN A 8 -0.04 7.26 1.16
C GLN A 8 0.75 6.07 1.73
N GLN A 9 1.56 6.27 2.78
CA GLN A 9 2.31 5.17 3.39
C GLN A 9 1.43 4.06 3.99
N ARG A 10 0.26 4.42 4.53
CA ARG A 10 -0.71 3.46 5.09
C ARG A 10 -1.36 2.65 3.96
N ILE A 11 -1.80 3.33 2.90
CA ILE A 11 -2.41 2.69 1.72
C ILE A 11 -1.40 1.76 1.03
N VAL A 12 -0.15 2.20 0.85
CA VAL A 12 0.92 1.37 0.29
C VAL A 12 1.12 0.10 1.09
N SER A 13 1.19 0.23 2.43
CA SER A 13 1.37 -0.93 3.31
C SER A 13 0.20 -1.91 3.22
N ALA A 14 -1.04 -1.40 3.18
CA ALA A 14 -2.24 -2.22 3.01
C ALA A 14 -2.25 -2.96 1.67
N VAL A 15 -1.91 -2.28 0.57
CA VAL A 15 -1.82 -2.89 -0.77
C VAL A 15 -0.73 -3.96 -0.82
N MET A 16 0.43 -3.72 -0.20
CA MET A 16 1.51 -4.70 -0.14
C MET A 16 1.12 -5.94 0.67
N LEU A 17 0.47 -5.76 1.82
CA LEU A 17 -0.06 -6.86 2.62
C LEU A 17 -1.10 -7.66 1.83
N LEU A 18 -2.06 -6.98 1.20
CA LEU A 18 -3.08 -7.61 0.36
C LEU A 18 -2.43 -8.42 -0.77
N LYS A 19 -1.47 -7.84 -1.49
CA LYS A 19 -0.72 -8.56 -2.53
C LYS A 19 -0.12 -9.86 -2.00
N THR A 20 0.54 -9.84 -0.84
CA THR A 20 1.15 -11.04 -0.28
C THR A 20 0.13 -12.10 0.12
N ILE A 21 -1.03 -11.68 0.65
CA ILE A 21 -2.15 -12.58 0.94
C ILE A 21 -2.66 -13.22 -0.35
N LEU A 22 -2.88 -12.43 -1.40
CA LEU A 22 -3.35 -12.92 -2.70
C LEU A 22 -2.36 -13.93 -3.31
N LEU A 23 -1.05 -13.66 -3.25
CA LEU A 23 -0.02 -14.59 -3.73
C LEU A 23 -0.03 -15.92 -2.97
N LYS A 24 -0.29 -15.91 -1.66
CA LYS A 24 -0.39 -17.13 -0.86
C LYS A 24 -1.65 -17.93 -1.18
N LEU A 25 -2.79 -17.24 -1.33
CA LEU A 25 -4.07 -17.86 -1.70
C LEU A 25 -4.05 -18.43 -3.13
N GLU A 26 -3.29 -17.83 -4.05
CA GLU A 26 -3.13 -18.32 -5.44
C GLU A 26 -2.45 -19.70 -5.53
N GLN A 27 -1.77 -20.15 -4.46
CA GLN A 27 -1.22 -21.50 -4.39
C GLN A 27 -2.31 -22.58 -4.33
N GLN A 28 -3.56 -22.21 -4.02
CA GLN A 28 -4.72 -23.11 -4.08
C GLN A 28 -5.32 -23.04 -5.49
N ASP A 29 -5.31 -24.17 -6.20
CA ASP A 29 -5.72 -24.22 -7.61
C ASP A 29 -7.16 -23.75 -7.82
N GLU A 30 -8.05 -24.08 -6.88
CA GLU A 30 -9.47 -23.70 -6.91
C GLU A 30 -9.70 -22.19 -6.73
N LEU A 31 -8.73 -21.45 -6.19
CA LEU A 31 -8.85 -20.01 -5.95
C LEU A 31 -8.24 -19.16 -7.08
N LYS A 32 -7.49 -19.74 -8.01
CA LYS A 32 -6.69 -19.00 -9.01
C LYS A 32 -7.49 -17.96 -9.80
N GLU A 33 -8.65 -18.34 -10.35
CA GLU A 33 -9.46 -17.42 -11.14
C GLU A 33 -10.05 -16.27 -10.32
N MET A 34 -10.49 -16.56 -9.09
CA MET A 34 -10.94 -15.51 -8.16
C MET A 34 -9.78 -14.57 -7.81
N ILE A 35 -8.61 -15.12 -7.46
CA ILE A 35 -7.43 -14.32 -7.10
C ILE A 35 -6.95 -13.45 -8.26
N LYS A 36 -7.04 -13.93 -9.50
CA LYS A 36 -6.75 -13.13 -10.70
C LYS A 36 -7.64 -11.88 -10.75
N ARG A 37 -8.95 -12.03 -10.57
CA ARG A 37 -9.90 -10.89 -10.53
C ARG A 37 -9.61 -9.94 -9.38
N GLU A 38 -9.20 -10.47 -8.23
CA GLU A 38 -8.83 -9.65 -7.07
C GLU A 38 -7.54 -8.85 -7.32
N LYS A 39 -6.53 -9.45 -7.96
CA LYS A 39 -5.33 -8.72 -8.39
C LYS A 39 -5.67 -7.62 -9.39
N GLU A 40 -6.59 -7.88 -10.33
CA GLU A 40 -7.09 -6.87 -11.27
C GLU A 40 -7.81 -5.71 -10.58
N ARG A 41 -8.62 -6.03 -9.57
CA ARG A 41 -9.38 -5.06 -8.79
C ARG A 41 -8.48 -4.15 -7.95
N TYR A 42 -7.49 -4.71 -7.26
CA TYR A 42 -6.72 -3.99 -6.25
C TYR A 42 -5.32 -3.54 -6.66
N LEU A 43 -4.70 -4.22 -7.64
CA LEU A 43 -3.30 -3.97 -8.00
C LEU A 43 -3.18 -3.29 -9.36
N LYS A 44 -3.66 -3.97 -10.41
CA LYS A 44 -3.46 -3.55 -11.80
C LYS A 44 -4.46 -4.23 -12.74
N PHE A 45 -5.19 -3.44 -13.53
CA PHE A 45 -6.02 -3.94 -14.64
C PHE A 45 -5.40 -3.46 -15.96
N GLU A 46 -5.05 -4.40 -16.84
CA GLU A 46 -4.26 -4.13 -18.05
C GLU A 46 -2.99 -3.34 -17.70
N ASP A 47 -2.78 -2.14 -18.25
CA ASP A 47 -1.61 -1.28 -17.93
C ASP A 47 -1.89 -0.22 -16.86
N ILE A 48 -3.08 -0.25 -16.24
CA ILE A 48 -3.53 0.74 -15.26
C ILE A 48 -3.32 0.22 -13.85
N TYR A 49 -2.31 0.77 -13.16
CA TYR A 49 -2.04 0.51 -11.74
C TYR A 49 -3.04 1.25 -10.86
N LYS A 50 -3.61 0.55 -9.87
CA LYS A 50 -4.64 1.11 -8.97
C LYS A 50 -4.07 2.08 -7.95
N LEU A 51 -2.78 1.97 -7.63
CA LEU A 51 -2.06 2.87 -6.75
C LEU A 51 -0.80 3.38 -7.45
N ARG A 52 -0.61 4.70 -7.45
CA ARG A 52 0.59 5.37 -7.95
C ARG A 52 1.25 6.13 -6.80
N LEU A 53 2.55 5.92 -6.62
CA LEU A 53 3.31 6.71 -5.64
C LEU A 53 3.60 8.09 -6.21
N LEU A 54 3.68 9.06 -5.32
CA LEU A 54 4.16 10.40 -5.63
C LEU A 54 5.68 10.39 -5.48
N GLY A 55 6.37 11.07 -6.39
CA GLY A 55 7.83 11.17 -6.41
C GLY A 55 8.56 10.07 -7.19
N GLY A 56 9.89 10.04 -7.03
CA GLY A 56 10.81 9.29 -7.91
C GLY A 56 10.75 7.77 -7.82
N ASP A 57 10.08 7.20 -6.82
CA ASP A 57 10.04 5.76 -6.57
C ASP A 57 8.84 5.05 -7.22
N GLU A 58 8.01 5.77 -7.99
CA GLU A 58 6.83 5.21 -8.65
C GLU A 58 7.18 4.01 -9.53
N ARG A 59 8.21 4.14 -10.37
CA ARG A 59 8.65 3.06 -11.27
C ARG A 59 9.07 1.82 -10.48
N PHE A 60 9.86 2.02 -9.42
CA PHE A 60 10.32 0.93 -8.56
C PHE A 60 9.14 0.19 -7.91
N PHE A 61 8.15 0.94 -7.42
CA PHE A 61 6.94 0.37 -6.84
C PHE A 61 6.15 -0.46 -7.86
N ARG A 62 5.87 0.08 -9.05
CA ARG A 62 5.12 -0.63 -10.09
C ARG A 62 5.82 -1.92 -10.50
N GLU A 63 7.10 -1.83 -10.87
CA GLU A 63 7.85 -2.94 -11.46
C GLU A 63 8.17 -4.03 -10.44
N HIS A 64 8.68 -3.67 -9.26
CA HIS A 64 9.18 -4.67 -8.31
C HIS A 64 8.15 -5.02 -7.24
N ILE A 65 7.36 -4.05 -6.80
CA ILE A 65 6.39 -4.26 -5.72
C ILE A 65 5.05 -4.75 -6.26
N ILE A 66 4.53 -4.21 -7.37
CA ILE A 66 3.24 -4.63 -7.94
C ILE A 66 3.38 -5.77 -8.95
N ASP A 67 4.23 -5.64 -9.97
CA ASP A 67 4.41 -6.68 -10.99
C ASP A 67 5.28 -7.85 -10.48
N GLY A 68 6.07 -7.64 -9.42
CA GLY A 68 6.92 -8.68 -8.84
C GLY A 68 8.17 -8.98 -9.65
N LYS A 69 8.65 -8.05 -10.48
CA LYS A 69 9.94 -8.20 -11.18
C LYS A 69 11.09 -8.28 -10.18
N VAL A 70 12.14 -9.01 -10.56
CA VAL A 70 13.37 -9.16 -9.77
C VAL A 70 13.92 -7.78 -9.41
N TYR A 71 14.32 -7.60 -8.15
CA TYR A 71 14.93 -6.35 -7.68
C TYR A 71 16.26 -6.10 -8.40
N PRO A 72 16.59 -4.84 -8.72
CA PRO A 72 17.84 -4.52 -9.41
C PRO A 72 19.04 -4.89 -8.52
N HIS A 73 20.16 -5.21 -9.17
CA HIS A 73 21.45 -5.44 -8.51
C HIS A 73 22.12 -4.15 -8.04
N GLU A 74 21.63 -3.00 -8.52
CA GLU A 74 22.13 -1.66 -8.20
C GLU A 74 21.83 -1.21 -6.76
N VAL A 75 22.47 -0.12 -6.35
CA VAL A 75 22.27 0.48 -5.03
C VAL A 75 20.88 1.11 -4.96
N LEU A 76 20.00 0.48 -4.18
CA LEU A 76 18.68 1.01 -3.88
C LEU A 76 18.75 2.28 -3.04
N THR A 77 17.90 3.25 -3.36
CA THR A 77 17.68 4.43 -2.52
C THR A 77 17.09 4.03 -1.16
N PRO A 78 17.22 4.84 -0.09
CA PRO A 78 16.64 4.51 1.20
C PRO A 78 15.11 4.21 1.16
N PRO A 79 14.27 4.96 0.43
CA PRO A 79 12.86 4.60 0.24
C PRO A 79 12.65 3.23 -0.42
N GLN A 80 13.39 2.92 -1.49
CA GLN A 80 13.29 1.64 -2.19
C GLN A 80 13.69 0.47 -1.29
N LYS A 81 14.72 0.66 -0.44
CA LYS A 81 15.10 -0.33 0.59
C LYS A 81 13.96 -0.55 1.57
N ARG A 82 13.27 0.50 2.02
CA ARG A 82 12.10 0.37 2.91
C ARG A 82 10.97 -0.42 2.25
N LEU A 83 10.63 -0.11 0.99
CA LEU A 83 9.61 -0.85 0.23
C LEU A 83 9.99 -2.33 0.08
N LYS A 84 11.22 -2.63 -0.33
CA LYS A 84 11.73 -4.00 -0.46
C LYS A 84 11.66 -4.76 0.86
N ASN A 85 12.10 -4.14 1.95
CA ASN A 85 12.12 -4.76 3.26
C ASN A 85 10.70 -5.00 3.78
N ALA A 86 9.77 -4.06 3.58
CA ALA A 86 8.37 -4.22 3.96
C ALA A 86 7.70 -5.36 3.17
N MET A 87 7.95 -5.45 1.85
CA MET A 87 7.44 -6.56 1.03
C MET A 87 7.96 -7.91 1.56
N ARG A 88 9.27 -8.01 1.81
CA ARG A 88 9.88 -9.22 2.36
C ARG A 88 9.29 -9.58 3.72
N PHE A 89 9.09 -8.59 4.60
CA PHE A 89 8.48 -8.80 5.90
C PHE A 89 7.07 -9.40 5.78
N PHE A 90 6.21 -8.83 4.92
CA PHE A 90 4.86 -9.36 4.71
C PHE A 90 4.87 -10.76 4.10
N GLN A 91 5.72 -11.00 3.09
CA GLN A 91 5.88 -12.33 2.50
C GLN A 91 6.25 -13.38 3.56
N GLN A 92 7.25 -13.08 4.40
CA GLN A 92 7.66 -13.98 5.48
C GLN A 92 6.55 -14.23 6.50
N LYS A 93 5.79 -13.19 6.86
CA LYS A 93 4.70 -13.31 7.85
C LYS A 93 3.50 -14.07 7.31
N VAL A 94 3.09 -13.80 6.06
CA VAL A 94 1.99 -14.51 5.41
C VAL A 94 2.35 -15.97 5.17
N GLU A 95 3.60 -16.28 4.80
CA GLU A 95 4.04 -17.65 4.58
C GLU A 95 3.99 -18.50 5.86
N GLN A 96 4.14 -17.88 7.03
CA GLN A 96 4.02 -18.57 8.33
C GLN A 96 2.57 -18.94 8.68
N VAL A 97 1.57 -18.35 8.01
CA VAL A 97 0.15 -18.65 8.24
C VAL A 97 -0.22 -19.91 7.46
N LYS A 98 -0.42 -21.01 8.19
CA LYS A 98 -0.80 -22.32 7.60
C LYS A 98 -2.29 -22.43 7.30
N ASP A 99 -3.10 -21.77 8.11
CA ASP A 99 -4.56 -21.79 7.95
C ASP A 99 -4.99 -20.78 6.89
N ILE A 100 -5.46 -21.30 5.76
CA ILE A 100 -5.96 -20.52 4.64
C ILE A 100 -7.19 -19.69 5.03
N GLU A 101 -8.00 -20.16 5.98
CA GLU A 101 -9.19 -19.42 6.40
C GLU A 101 -8.80 -18.13 7.12
N VAL A 102 -7.72 -18.14 7.91
CA VAL A 102 -7.17 -16.92 8.53
C VAL A 102 -6.80 -15.89 7.46
N LEU A 103 -6.19 -16.32 6.35
CA LEU A 103 -5.83 -15.42 5.25
C LEU A 103 -7.07 -14.85 4.54
N LYS A 104 -8.12 -15.66 4.34
CA LYS A 104 -9.40 -15.19 3.82
C LYS A 104 -10.06 -14.16 4.73
N GLN A 105 -10.05 -14.39 6.05
CA GLN A 105 -10.57 -13.43 7.02
C GLN A 105 -9.75 -12.13 7.05
N MET A 106 -8.42 -12.21 6.94
CA MET A 106 -7.57 -11.01 6.82
C MET A 106 -7.87 -10.23 5.55
N LYS A 107 -8.04 -10.91 4.41
CA LYS A 107 -8.47 -10.28 3.16
C LYS A 107 -9.83 -9.60 3.33
N LEU A 108 -10.81 -10.29 3.91
CA LEU A 108 -12.14 -9.74 4.13
C LEU A 108 -12.11 -8.48 5.01
N LYS A 109 -11.22 -8.42 6.01
CA LYS A 109 -11.01 -7.21 6.82
C LYS A 109 -10.41 -6.05 6.01
N ILE A 110 -9.52 -6.33 5.05
CA ILE A 110 -8.99 -5.32 4.14
C ILE A 110 -10.08 -4.85 3.17
N ASP A 111 -10.90 -5.77 2.65
CA ASP A 111 -12.01 -5.44 1.74
C ASP A 111 -13.04 -4.52 2.39
N ASN A 112 -13.31 -4.72 3.69
CA ASN A 112 -14.23 -3.92 4.48
C ASN A 112 -13.58 -2.74 5.20
N MET A 113 -12.31 -2.43 4.90
CA MET A 113 -11.64 -1.29 5.51
C MET A 113 -12.25 0.02 5.01
N GLU A 114 -12.74 0.84 5.94
CA GLU A 114 -13.24 2.17 5.62
C GLU A 114 -12.08 3.17 5.54
N ILE A 115 -12.03 3.91 4.43
CA ILE A 115 -11.07 4.99 4.21
C ILE A 115 -11.84 6.30 4.24
N LEU A 116 -11.52 7.15 5.22
CA LEU A 116 -12.06 8.50 5.26
C LEU A 116 -11.31 9.38 4.25
N VAL A 117 -12.03 9.89 3.26
CA VAL A 117 -11.47 10.70 2.18
C VAL A 117 -11.96 12.14 2.31
N PHE A 118 -11.01 13.07 2.39
CA PHE A 118 -11.26 14.50 2.31
C PHE A 118 -10.76 15.00 0.97
N LEU A 119 -11.67 15.53 0.14
CA LEU A 119 -11.32 16.16 -1.12
C LEU A 119 -11.10 17.64 -0.86
N VAL A 120 -9.89 18.10 -1.14
CA VAL A 120 -9.45 19.49 -0.93
C VAL A 120 -9.04 20.09 -2.26
N SER A 121 -9.40 21.37 -2.46
CA SER A 121 -9.03 22.10 -3.68
C SER A 121 -7.82 23.00 -3.47
N GLU A 122 -7.53 23.36 -2.22
CA GLU A 122 -6.42 24.22 -1.82
C GLU A 122 -5.49 23.49 -0.85
N GLU A 123 -4.19 23.72 -0.99
CA GLU A 123 -3.16 23.13 -0.12
C GLU A 123 -3.31 23.61 1.34
N SER A 124 -3.71 24.86 1.54
CA SER A 124 -4.01 25.45 2.86
C SER A 124 -5.11 24.67 3.61
N GLU A 125 -6.16 24.26 2.90
CA GLU A 125 -7.26 23.45 3.42
C GLU A 125 -6.78 22.04 3.79
N ALA A 126 -5.92 21.45 2.95
CA ALA A 126 -5.28 20.16 3.21
C ALA A 126 -4.47 20.18 4.52
N SER A 127 -3.65 21.21 4.73
CA SER A 127 -2.82 21.37 5.93
C SER A 127 -3.66 21.59 7.19
N CYS A 128 -4.75 22.34 7.07
CA CYS A 128 -5.71 22.53 8.16
C CYS A 128 -6.35 21.19 8.58
N ILE A 129 -6.90 20.45 7.62
CA ILE A 129 -7.52 19.14 7.88
C ILE A 129 -6.50 18.15 8.43
N PHE A 130 -5.28 18.12 7.87
CA PHE A 130 -4.21 17.25 8.37
C PHE A 130 -3.90 17.53 9.84
N THR A 131 -3.79 18.81 10.22
CA THR A 131 -3.53 19.22 11.59
C THR A 131 -4.66 18.78 12.52
N VAL A 132 -5.92 19.03 12.13
CA VAL A 132 -7.09 18.66 12.92
C VAL A 132 -7.22 17.14 13.09
N VAL A 133 -6.99 16.36 12.04
CA VAL A 133 -7.13 14.88 12.08
C VAL A 133 -5.97 14.23 12.85
N ASN A 134 -4.77 14.82 12.84
CA ASN A 134 -3.62 14.30 13.57
C ASN A 134 -3.45 14.88 14.98
N ASP A 135 -4.20 15.93 15.35
CA ASP A 135 -4.21 16.43 16.71
C ASP A 135 -4.92 15.44 17.64
N ARG A 136 -4.10 14.62 18.31
CA ARG A 136 -4.53 13.61 19.28
C ARG A 136 -4.26 14.06 20.72
N GLY A 137 -4.12 15.37 20.98
CA GLY A 137 -3.72 15.91 22.29
C GLY A 137 -2.22 15.83 22.56
N LYS A 138 -1.40 15.62 21.53
CA LYS A 138 0.07 15.75 21.55
C LYS A 138 0.47 16.70 20.44
N LEU A 139 1.32 17.68 20.76
CA LEU A 139 1.85 18.63 19.79
C LEU A 139 2.57 17.88 18.65
N LEU A 140 2.21 18.23 17.41
CA LEU A 140 2.91 17.76 16.21
C LEU A 140 4.41 18.04 16.35
N THR A 141 5.23 17.03 16.10
CA THR A 141 6.68 17.18 16.05
C THR A 141 7.07 18.14 14.92
N ASN A 142 8.23 18.79 15.04
CA ASN A 142 8.70 19.72 14.00
C ASN A 142 8.79 19.06 12.60
N LEU A 143 9.04 17.74 12.54
CA LEU A 143 9.04 16.96 11.30
C LEU A 143 7.65 16.77 10.69
N GLU A 144 6.60 16.65 11.51
CA GLU A 144 5.22 16.55 11.03
C GLU A 144 4.69 17.90 10.56
N LYS A 145 5.13 18.99 11.19
CA LYS A 145 4.84 20.35 10.72
C LYS A 145 5.42 20.59 9.32
N ILE A 146 6.67 20.21 9.09
CA ILE A 146 7.32 20.37 7.77
C ILE A 146 6.62 19.57 6.68
N LYS A 147 5.98 18.43 7.01
CA LYS A 147 5.15 17.67 6.06
C LYS A 147 3.83 18.34 5.69
N SER A 148 3.42 19.36 6.45
CA SER A 148 2.17 20.09 6.25
C SER A 148 2.37 21.41 5.50
N PHE A 149 3.59 21.70 5.04
CA PHE A 149 3.98 22.91 4.31
C PHE A 149 4.75 22.55 3.04
#